data_AF-A0ABD6SEE5-F1
#
_entry.id   AF-A0ABD6SEE5-F1
#
_cell.length_a   1.000
_cell.length_b   1.000
_cell.length_c   1.000
_cell.angle_alpha   90.00
_cell.angle_beta   90.00
_cell.angle_gamma   90.00
#
_symmetry.space_group_name_H-M   'P 1'
#
loop_
_entity.id
_entity.type
_entity.pdbx_description
1 polymer ?
#
loop_
_entity_poly.entity_id
_entity_poly.type
_entity_poly.pdbx_seq_one_letter_code
_entity_poly.pdbx_strand_id
1 'polypeptide(L)'
;MHLESKFNLNAVGDQGTSLGLLQIHRSGLALRDLTNEDLKNAETNIRIAITNMTRAYNRGLQKSLKGPDLLKHVANTSGWPGNKSVQWTEKQTNYNKGLEKSFIMLSRRQYNVLE
;
A
#
# COMPACT_ATOMS: atom_id res chain seq x y z
N MET A 1 8.14 -1.80 2.17
CA MET A 1 9.35 -1.69 3.02
C MET A 1 10.63 -2.00 2.26
N HIS A 2 10.93 -3.25 1.87
CA HIS A 2 12.17 -3.53 1.11
C HIS A 2 12.23 -2.77 -0.23
N LEU A 3 11.14 -2.82 -1.01
CA LEU A 3 11.03 -2.10 -2.29
C LEU A 3 10.90 -0.58 -2.12
N GLU A 4 10.28 -0.14 -1.02
CA GLU A 4 9.94 1.27 -0.79
C GLU A 4 11.13 2.07 -0.25
N SER A 5 11.84 1.52 0.75
CA SER A 5 12.86 2.26 1.48
C SER A 5 14.12 1.45 1.73
N LYS A 6 14.18 0.18 1.29
CA LYS A 6 15.22 -0.78 1.72
C LYS A 6 15.35 -0.85 3.25
N PHE A 7 14.22 -0.73 3.95
CA PHE A 7 14.14 -0.65 5.42
C PHE A 7 14.80 0.59 6.05
N ASN A 8 15.10 1.62 5.27
CA ASN A 8 15.60 2.89 5.79
C ASN A 8 14.45 3.75 6.34
N LEU A 9 14.49 4.02 7.64
CA LEU A 9 13.54 4.90 8.34
C LEU A 9 13.63 6.36 7.88
N ASN A 10 14.81 6.78 7.42
CA ASN A 10 15.06 8.14 6.97
C ASN A 10 14.95 8.27 5.45
N ALA A 11 14.36 7.29 4.77
CA ALA A 11 14.18 7.35 3.33
C ALA A 11 13.29 8.56 2.95
N VAL A 12 13.79 9.34 1.99
CA VAL A 12 13.10 10.48 1.41
C VAL A 12 13.05 10.26 -0.10
N GLY A 13 11.85 10.08 -0.63
CA GLY A 13 11.56 9.87 -2.05
C GLY A 13 10.74 11.02 -2.63
N ASP A 14 10.41 10.90 -3.92
CA ASP A 14 9.55 11.84 -4.65
C ASP A 14 9.91 13.32 -4.44
N GLN A 15 11.18 13.67 -4.66
CA GLN A 15 11.67 15.06 -4.49
C GLN A 15 11.40 15.66 -3.11
N GLY A 16 11.30 14.84 -2.06
CA GLY A 16 11.11 15.30 -0.69
C GLY A 16 9.71 15.08 -0.12
N THR A 17 8.77 14.55 -0.91
CA THR A 17 7.36 14.44 -0.49
C THR A 17 6.98 13.07 0.04
N SER A 18 7.78 12.02 -0.20
CA SER A 18 7.54 10.66 0.29
C SER A 18 8.52 10.29 1.39
N LEU A 19 8.02 9.87 2.55
CA LEU A 19 8.81 9.80 3.78
C LEU A 19 8.68 8.45 4.49
N GLY A 20 9.79 7.98 5.05
CA GLY A 20 9.82 6.84 5.97
C GLY A 20 9.77 5.46 5.31
N LEU A 21 9.56 4.43 6.14
CA LEU A 21 9.64 3.01 5.73
C LEU A 21 8.70 2.60 4.59
N LEU A 22 7.54 3.25 4.53
CA LEU A 22 6.47 2.98 3.59
C LEU A 22 6.26 4.14 2.62
N GLN A 23 7.21 5.07 2.56
CA GLN A 23 7.23 6.20 1.61
C GLN A 23 5.89 6.93 1.55
N ILE A 24 5.38 7.32 2.73
CA ILE A 24 4.07 7.97 2.85
C ILE A 24 4.17 9.38 2.24
N HIS A 25 3.35 9.62 1.22
CA HIS A 25 3.34 10.89 0.49
C HIS A 25 2.60 11.99 1.27
N ARG A 26 3.24 13.16 1.41
CA ARG A 26 2.77 14.33 2.18
C ARG A 26 1.41 14.87 1.73
N SER A 27 1.19 14.99 0.42
CA SER A 27 -0.08 15.48 -0.13
C SER A 27 -1.19 14.42 -0.19
N GLY A 28 -0.92 13.21 0.30
CA GLY A 28 -1.86 12.10 0.26
C GLY A 28 -2.37 11.71 1.63
N LEU A 29 -1.76 10.67 2.17
CA LEU A 29 -2.31 9.88 3.28
C LEU A 29 -1.81 10.34 4.64
N ALA A 30 -0.82 11.24 4.66
CA ALA A 30 -0.35 11.88 5.88
C ALA A 30 -1.41 12.85 6.42
N LEU A 31 -1.67 12.79 7.73
CA LEU A 31 -2.45 13.82 8.41
C LEU A 31 -1.69 15.16 8.29
N ARG A 32 -2.43 16.24 8.04
CA ARG A 32 -1.86 17.58 7.76
C ARG A 32 -0.97 18.09 8.90
N ASP A 33 -1.24 17.62 10.11
CA ASP A 33 -0.67 18.12 11.35
C ASP A 33 0.66 17.42 11.69
N LEU A 34 1.01 16.34 10.98
CA LEU A 34 2.24 15.58 11.20
C LEU A 34 3.42 16.24 10.51
N THR A 35 4.55 16.38 11.20
CA THR A 35 5.81 16.89 10.64
C THR A 35 6.52 15.84 9.77
N ASN A 36 7.61 16.21 9.09
CA ASN A 36 8.39 15.24 8.31
C ASN A 36 9.07 14.20 9.21
N GLU A 37 9.46 14.61 10.42
CA GLU A 37 10.09 13.70 11.39
C GLU A 37 9.08 12.71 11.96
N ASP A 38 7.83 13.14 12.18
CA ASP A 38 6.75 12.22 12.55
C ASP A 38 6.52 11.16 11.46
N LEU A 39 6.66 11.53 10.19
CA LEU A 39 6.52 10.57 9.09
C LEU A 39 7.72 9.65 8.92
N LYS A 40 8.90 10.00 9.45
CA LYS A 40 10.08 9.11 9.50
C LYS A 40 10.06 8.17 10.70
N ASN A 41 9.31 8.52 11.76
CA ASN A 41 9.08 7.63 12.89
C ASN A 41 8.42 6.31 12.41
N ALA A 42 9.03 5.18 12.76
CA ALA A 42 8.62 3.85 12.29
C ALA A 42 7.16 3.55 12.62
N GLU A 43 6.79 3.76 13.88
CA GLU A 43 5.47 3.43 14.40
C GLU A 43 4.40 4.28 13.73
N THR A 44 4.62 5.59 13.64
CA THR A 44 3.70 6.51 12.98
C THR A 44 3.54 6.16 11.50
N ASN A 45 4.64 5.92 10.79
CA ASN A 45 4.64 5.57 9.37
C ASN A 45 3.86 4.27 9.10
N ILE A 46 4.09 3.23 9.93
CA ILE A 46 3.38 1.95 9.85
C ILE A 46 1.90 2.11 10.20
N ARG A 47 1.58 2.85 11.27
CA ARG A 47 0.20 3.08 11.74
C ARG A 47 -0.65 3.76 10.66
N ILE A 48 -0.10 4.76 9.98
CA ILE A 48 -0.78 5.45 8.88
C ILE A 48 -1.04 4.49 7.72
N ALA A 49 -0.02 3.72 7.31
CA ALA A 49 -0.18 2.76 6.22
C ALA A 49 -1.23 1.69 6.53
N ILE A 50 -1.17 1.07 7.72
CA ILE A 50 -2.16 0.06 8.16
C ILE A 50 -3.55 0.65 8.16
N THR A 51 -3.72 1.85 8.72
CA THR A 51 -5.03 2.52 8.75
C THR A 51 -5.63 2.69 7.35
N ASN A 52 -4.81 3.11 6.38
CA ASN A 52 -5.27 3.28 5.00
C ASN A 52 -5.51 1.94 4.28
N MET A 53 -4.67 0.94 4.50
CA MET A 53 -4.89 -0.42 4.00
C MET A 53 -6.19 -1.02 4.55
N THR A 54 -6.48 -0.87 5.84
CA THR A 54 -7.72 -1.34 6.47
C THR A 54 -8.95 -0.64 5.88
N ARG A 55 -8.89 0.68 5.68
CA ARG A 55 -9.98 1.43 5.01
C ARG A 55 -10.20 0.95 3.57
N ALA A 56 -9.12 0.73 2.81
CA ALA A 56 -9.20 0.19 1.46
C ALA A 56 -9.79 -1.23 1.44
N TYR A 57 -9.39 -2.08 2.37
CA TYR A 57 -9.89 -3.44 2.52
C TYR A 57 -11.40 -3.45 2.81
N ASN A 58 -11.86 -2.65 3.77
CA ASN A 58 -13.27 -2.55 4.12
C ASN A 58 -14.12 -2.05 2.94
N ARG A 59 -13.64 -1.08 2.16
CA ARG A 59 -14.31 -0.63 0.92
C ARG A 59 -14.36 -1.73 -0.14
N GLY A 60 -13.32 -2.56 -0.25
CA GLY A 60 -13.30 -3.70 -1.15
C GLY A 60 -14.32 -4.78 -0.74
N LEU A 61 -14.44 -5.06 0.57
CA LEU A 61 -15.45 -5.98 1.10
C LEU A 61 -16.89 -5.50 0.85
N GLN A 62 -17.15 -4.20 1.00
CA GLN A 62 -18.46 -3.59 0.69
C GLN A 62 -18.84 -3.74 -0.79
N LYS A 63 -17.85 -3.94 -1.68
CA LYS A 63 -18.04 -4.23 -3.10
C LYS A 63 -18.10 -5.73 -3.41
N SER A 64 -18.13 -6.59 -2.39
CA SER A 64 -18.10 -8.04 -2.52
C SER A 64 -16.86 -8.58 -3.25
N LEU A 65 -15.77 -7.82 -3.28
CA LEU A 65 -14.52 -8.26 -3.89
C LEU A 65 -13.86 -9.35 -3.04
N LYS A 66 -13.20 -10.32 -3.71
CA LYS A 66 -12.51 -11.44 -3.05
C LYS A 66 -11.19 -11.75 -3.75
N GLY A 67 -10.32 -12.50 -3.06
CA GLY A 67 -9.10 -13.06 -3.64
C GLY A 67 -8.21 -12.01 -4.35
N PRO A 68 -7.75 -12.27 -5.58
CA PRO A 68 -6.91 -11.34 -6.34
C PRO A 68 -7.55 -9.96 -6.57
N ASP A 69 -8.86 -9.88 -6.75
CA ASP A 69 -9.54 -8.60 -7.04
C ASP A 69 -9.62 -7.71 -5.80
N LEU A 70 -9.83 -8.31 -4.63
CA LEU A 70 -9.73 -7.60 -3.35
C LEU A 70 -8.30 -7.12 -3.10
N LEU A 71 -7.29 -7.96 -3.35
CA LEU A 71 -5.88 -7.58 -3.22
C LEU A 71 -5.53 -6.40 -4.14
N LYS A 72 -5.90 -6.50 -5.43
CA LYS A 72 -5.71 -5.42 -6.40
C LYS A 72 -6.37 -4.14 -5.89
N HIS A 73 -7.63 -4.20 -5.46
CA HIS A 73 -8.34 -3.04 -4.93
C HIS A 73 -7.63 -2.39 -3.74
N VAL A 74 -7.17 -3.19 -2.77
CA VAL A 74 -6.45 -2.68 -1.60
C VAL A 74 -5.15 -2.00 -2.00
N ALA A 75 -4.27 -2.70 -2.73
CA ALA A 75 -2.98 -2.18 -3.15
C ALA A 75 -3.10 -0.86 -3.93
N ASN A 76 -4.18 -0.76 -4.71
CA ASN A 76 -4.46 0.35 -5.58
C ASN A 76 -5.13 1.55 -4.91
N THR A 77 -5.71 1.39 -3.73
CA THR A 77 -6.50 2.45 -3.07
C THR A 77 -6.04 2.76 -1.65
N SER A 78 -4.98 2.09 -1.17
CA SER A 78 -4.39 2.29 0.16
C SER A 78 -3.21 3.26 0.19
N GLY A 79 -2.53 3.50 -0.95
CA GLY A 79 -1.28 4.25 -1.04
C GLY A 79 -1.34 5.60 -1.78
N TRP A 80 -2.41 5.86 -2.52
CA TRP A 80 -2.51 7.04 -3.40
C TRP A 80 -3.25 8.20 -2.73
N PRO A 81 -2.76 9.45 -2.86
CA PRO A 81 -3.53 10.66 -2.55
C PRO A 81 -4.90 10.58 -3.22
N GLY A 82 -5.94 11.07 -2.53
CA GLY A 82 -7.32 11.03 -3.00
C GLY A 82 -7.48 11.34 -4.50
N ASN A 83 -8.39 10.62 -5.14
CA ASN A 83 -8.91 10.81 -6.49
C ASN A 83 -8.20 10.21 -7.72
N LYS A 84 -7.12 9.43 -7.58
CA LYS A 84 -6.85 8.42 -8.62
C LYS A 84 -7.83 7.26 -8.40
N SER A 85 -9.04 7.43 -8.93
CA SER A 85 -10.17 6.50 -8.81
C SER A 85 -9.74 5.07 -9.18
N VAL A 86 -10.55 4.08 -8.80
CA VAL A 86 -10.38 2.66 -9.18
C VAL A 86 -10.04 2.51 -10.68
N GLN A 87 -10.56 3.39 -11.54
CA GLN A 87 -10.29 3.42 -12.98
C GLN A 87 -8.83 3.74 -13.35
N TRP A 88 -8.11 4.59 -12.61
CA TRP A 88 -6.69 4.84 -12.87
C TRP A 88 -5.85 3.60 -12.50
N THR A 89 -6.26 2.90 -11.46
CA THR A 89 -5.54 1.73 -10.96
C THR A 89 -5.87 0.43 -11.68
N GLU A 90 -7.07 0.29 -12.23
CA GLU A 90 -7.40 -0.77 -13.20
C GLU A 90 -6.55 -0.68 -14.46
N LYS A 91 -6.17 0.55 -14.87
CA LYS A 91 -5.28 0.79 -16.03
C LYS A 91 -3.81 0.42 -15.78
N GLN A 92 -3.41 0.14 -14.54
CA GLN A 92 -2.04 -0.30 -14.20
C GLN A 92 -1.86 -1.80 -14.45
N THR A 93 -2.00 -2.22 -15.71
CA THR A 93 -2.08 -3.62 -16.12
C THR A 93 -0.84 -4.45 -15.76
N ASN A 94 0.37 -3.90 -15.88
CA ASN A 94 1.59 -4.62 -15.53
C ASN A 94 1.75 -4.80 -14.01
N TYR A 95 1.41 -3.79 -13.23
CA TYR A 95 1.40 -3.86 -11.76
C TYR A 95 0.38 -4.89 -11.27
N ASN A 96 -0.85 -4.85 -11.82
CA ASN A 96 -1.91 -5.78 -11.47
C ASN A 96 -1.57 -7.25 -11.83
N LYS A 97 -0.91 -7.48 -12.99
CA LYS A 97 -0.38 -8.81 -13.36
C LYS A 97 0.70 -9.29 -12.39
N GLY A 98 1.60 -8.40 -11.96
CA GLY A 98 2.62 -8.73 -10.97
C GLY A 98 2.01 -9.13 -9.63
N LEU A 99 1.07 -8.33 -9.13
CA LEU A 99 0.34 -8.62 -7.88
C LEU A 99 -0.37 -9.97 -7.90
N GLU A 100 -1.04 -10.29 -9.00
CA GLU A 100 -1.75 -11.57 -9.15
C GLU A 100 -0.78 -12.76 -9.15
N LYS A 101 0.35 -12.66 -9.85
CA LYS A 101 1.41 -13.68 -9.79
C LYS A 101 1.95 -13.86 -8.38
N SER A 102 2.20 -12.77 -7.67
CA SER A 102 2.66 -12.81 -6.27
C SER A 102 1.62 -13.46 -5.36
N PHE A 103 0.34 -13.13 -5.52
CA PHE A 103 -0.74 -13.76 -4.77
C PHE A 103 -0.77 -15.27 -5.00
N ILE A 104 -0.79 -15.71 -6.26
CA ILE A 104 -0.80 -17.15 -6.61
C ILE A 104 0.41 -17.86 -6.01
N MET A 105 1.62 -17.30 -6.15
CA MET A 105 2.83 -17.89 -5.60
C MET A 105 2.77 -18.03 -4.08
N LEU A 106 2.31 -17.00 -3.37
CA LEU A 106 2.24 -16.99 -1.91
C LEU A 106 1.13 -17.91 -1.39
N SER A 107 -0.04 -17.92 -2.04
CA SER A 107 -1.13 -18.85 -1.70
C SER A 107 -0.69 -20.29 -1.89
N ARG A 108 -0.01 -20.62 -3.01
CA ARG A 108 0.53 -21.98 -3.24
C ARG A 108 1.54 -22.39 -2.17
N ARG A 109 2.42 -21.47 -1.74
CA ARG A 109 3.34 -21.75 -0.62
C ARG A 109 2.57 -22.01 0.69
N GLN A 110 1.49 -21.29 0.97
CA GLN A 110 0.68 -21.54 2.16
C GLN A 110 -0.01 -22.91 2.15
N TYR A 111 -0.45 -23.39 0.98
CA TYR A 111 -1.05 -24.72 0.85
C TYR A 111 -0.03 -25.86 0.78
N ASN A 112 1.20 -25.60 0.31
CA ASN A 112 2.27 -26.60 0.23
C ASN A 112 3.16 -26.68 1.49
N VAL A 113 2.95 -25.81 2.49
CA VAL A 113 3.65 -25.88 3.79
C VAL A 113 2.84 -26.68 4.82
N LEU A 114 1.69 -27.23 4.41
CA LEU A 114 0.80 -28.07 5.23
C LEU A 114 0.85 -29.56 4.85
N GLU A 115 1.80 -30.00 4.01
CA GLU A 115 2.17 -31.41 3.77
C GLU A 115 3.55 -31.70 4.38
#